data_AF-A0A851CI94-F1
#
_entry.id   AF-A0A851CI94-F1
#
_cell.length_a   1.000
_cell.length_b   1.000
_cell.length_c   1.000
_cell.angle_alpha   90.00
_cell.angle_beta   90.00
_cell.angle_gamma   90.00
#
_symmetry.space_group_name_H-M   'P 1'
#
loop_
_entity.id
_entity.type
_entity.pdbx_description
1 polymer ?
#
loop_
_entity_poly.entity_id
_entity_poly.type
_entity_poly.pdbx_seq_one_letter_code
_entity_poly.pdbx_strand_id
1 'polypeptide(L)'
;LKTDRHHPLHSTKAIASPYRIYAVTISAEAQESPITNMNVDWRKMELSWESSKNFSAYKCTIMDRDMEVIEKEVNSPLCRFPMELYMPLHKVLLFIIEVPKTNISKKCTFLPGGMNGSAIENFSCVIYNIFLMNCTWQAGRHAPADTQYFLYWQNPR
;
A
#
# COMPACT_ATOMS: atom_id res chain seq x y z
N LEU A 1 -36.81 22.95 2.13
CA LEU A 1 -35.87 22.70 1.00
C LEU A 1 -34.46 22.99 1.51
N LYS A 2 -33.81 21.97 2.08
CA LYS A 2 -32.42 22.10 2.55
C LYS A 2 -31.58 21.20 1.64
N THR A 3 -30.75 21.84 0.85
CA THR A 3 -29.78 21.25 -0.06
C THR A 3 -28.64 20.67 0.76
N ASP A 4 -28.61 19.35 0.91
CA ASP A 4 -27.42 18.68 1.44
C ASP A 4 -26.52 18.17 0.31
N ARG A 5 -25.27 18.61 0.41
CA ARG A 5 -24.17 18.41 -0.52
C ARG A 5 -23.90 16.93 -0.72
N HIS A 6 -23.86 16.51 -1.97
CA HIS A 6 -23.33 15.21 -2.38
C HIS A 6 -21.84 15.15 -2.02
N HIS A 7 -21.49 14.36 -1.00
CA HIS A 7 -20.14 13.82 -0.85
C HIS A 7 -20.02 12.56 -1.71
N PRO A 8 -18.90 12.36 -2.43
CA PRO A 8 -18.74 11.20 -3.31
C PRO A 8 -18.65 9.90 -2.50
N LEU A 9 -19.30 8.85 -3.01
CA LEU A 9 -19.27 7.49 -2.50
C LEU A 9 -17.82 7.00 -2.39
N HIS A 10 -17.33 6.81 -1.16
CA HIS A 10 -16.12 6.03 -0.92
C HIS A 10 -16.42 4.54 -1.12
N SER A 11 -15.68 3.86 -1.99
CA SER A 11 -15.79 2.41 -2.17
C SER A 11 -15.15 1.70 -0.98
N THR A 12 -15.94 1.05 -0.13
CA THR A 12 -15.42 0.29 1.00
C THR A 12 -14.94 -1.09 0.53
N LYS A 13 -13.62 -1.29 0.39
CA LYS A 13 -13.02 -2.62 0.24
C LYS A 13 -12.51 -3.08 1.60
N ALA A 14 -13.05 -4.16 2.12
CA ALA A 14 -12.50 -4.78 3.32
C ALA A 14 -11.29 -5.66 2.96
N ILE A 15 -10.34 -5.74 3.90
CA ILE A 15 -9.10 -6.49 3.74
C ILE A 15 -9.26 -7.76 4.57
N ALA A 16 -9.42 -8.91 3.93
CA ALA A 16 -9.29 -10.17 4.64
C ALA A 16 -7.81 -10.55 4.67
N SER A 17 -7.23 -10.60 5.86
CA SER A 17 -5.85 -11.01 6.07
C SER A 17 -5.84 -12.22 6.99
N PRO A 18 -5.49 -13.43 6.49
CA PRO A 18 -4.94 -14.43 7.39
C PRO A 18 -3.57 -13.89 7.81
N TYR A 19 -3.23 -13.95 9.10
CA TYR A 19 -1.95 -13.52 9.67
C TYR A 19 -0.80 -13.45 8.64
N ARG A 20 -0.30 -12.25 8.30
CA ARG A 20 0.77 -12.12 7.28
C ARG A 20 1.90 -11.22 7.74
N ILE A 21 3.08 -11.83 7.79
CA ILE A 21 4.38 -11.17 7.76
C ILE A 21 4.51 -10.57 6.36
N TYR A 22 4.68 -9.26 6.26
CA TYR A 22 4.98 -8.60 4.99
C TYR A 22 6.49 -8.65 4.76
N ALA A 23 6.91 -8.98 3.54
CA ALA A 23 8.32 -9.00 3.18
C ALA A 23 8.65 -7.72 2.41
N VAL A 24 9.66 -6.99 2.87
CA VAL A 24 10.18 -5.81 2.17
C VAL A 24 11.50 -6.22 1.51
N THR A 25 11.60 -6.07 0.19
CA THR A 25 12.81 -6.34 -0.56
C THR A 25 13.36 -5.04 -1.13
N ILE A 26 14.57 -4.68 -0.71
CA ILE A 26 15.25 -3.47 -1.19
C ILE A 26 16.21 -3.90 -2.30
N SER A 27 16.02 -3.37 -3.50
CA SER A 27 16.98 -3.56 -4.59
C SER A 27 18.09 -2.51 -4.47
N ALA A 28 19.32 -2.98 -4.33
CA ALA A 28 20.51 -2.15 -4.35
C ALA A 28 21.10 -2.15 -5.77
N GLU A 29 21.29 -0.97 -6.35
CA GLU A 29 22.14 -0.81 -7.54
C GLU A 29 23.62 -1.00 -7.14
N ALA A 30 24.46 -1.41 -8.10
CA ALA A 30 25.85 -1.81 -7.87
C ALA A 30 26.78 -0.70 -7.32
N GLN A 31 26.29 0.54 -7.26
CA GLN A 31 26.96 1.67 -6.62
C GLN A 31 26.23 2.01 -5.32
N GLU A 32 26.98 2.22 -4.24
CA GLU A 32 26.42 2.49 -2.93
C GLU A 32 25.57 3.78 -2.97
N SER A 33 24.25 3.62 -2.93
CA SER A 33 23.30 4.73 -3.00
C SER A 33 23.32 5.51 -1.67
N PRO A 34 23.32 6.86 -1.70
CA PRO A 34 23.25 7.66 -0.48
C PRO A 34 21.93 7.48 0.28
N ILE A 35 20.91 6.91 -0.36
CA ILE A 35 19.62 6.59 0.25
C ILE A 35 19.70 5.17 0.84
N THR A 36 19.52 5.07 2.15
CA THR A 36 19.60 3.84 2.94
C THR A 36 18.39 3.70 3.86
N ASN A 37 18.31 2.59 4.60
CA ASN A 37 17.32 2.36 5.66
C ASN A 37 15.88 2.67 5.26
N MET A 38 15.51 2.27 4.03
CA MET A 38 14.13 2.41 3.56
C MET A 38 13.19 1.57 4.42
N ASN A 39 12.14 2.20 4.93
CA ASN A 39 11.13 1.56 5.77
C ASN A 39 9.73 2.00 5.35
N VAL A 40 8.80 1.04 5.31
CA VAL A 40 7.41 1.23 4.88
C VAL A 40 6.47 0.95 6.05
N ASP A 41 5.82 1.98 6.57
CA ASP A 41 4.70 1.87 7.52
C ASP A 41 3.39 1.81 6.72
N TRP A 42 2.98 0.60 6.35
CA TRP A 42 1.77 0.34 5.57
C TRP A 42 0.48 0.75 6.28
N ARG A 43 0.47 0.86 7.62
CA ARG A 43 -0.73 1.26 8.38
C ARG A 43 -1.02 2.75 8.24
N LYS A 44 0.04 3.54 8.07
CA LYS A 44 -0.03 4.99 7.85
C LYS A 44 0.21 5.37 6.39
N MET A 45 0.53 4.40 5.53
CA MET A 45 0.97 4.60 4.16
C MET A 45 2.15 5.58 4.07
N GLU A 46 3.16 5.35 4.92
CA GLU A 46 4.36 6.18 5.01
C GLU A 46 5.60 5.42 4.51
N LEU A 47 6.37 6.07 3.64
CA LEU A 47 7.72 5.65 3.24
C LEU A 47 8.73 6.56 3.92
N SER A 48 9.68 5.98 4.64
CA SER A 48 10.77 6.67 5.34
C SER A 48 12.11 6.12 4.90
N TRP A 49 13.16 6.94 4.97
CA TRP A 49 14.52 6.53 4.61
C TRP A 49 15.54 7.37 5.38
N GLU A 50 16.81 7.00 5.26
CA GLU A 50 17.95 7.82 5.66
C GLU A 50 18.74 8.25 4.42
N SER A 51 19.42 9.40 4.52
CA SER A 51 20.29 9.89 3.45
C SER A 51 21.62 10.34 4.02
N SER A 52 22.72 9.84 3.45
CA SER A 52 24.09 10.29 3.80
C SER A 52 24.46 11.63 3.17
N LYS A 53 23.61 12.16 2.27
CA LYS A 53 23.77 13.47 1.62
C LYS A 53 22.55 14.35 1.88
N ASN A 54 22.79 15.66 1.96
CA ASN A 54 21.74 16.66 2.13
C ASN A 54 21.18 17.08 0.76
N PHE A 55 20.11 16.43 0.33
CA PHE A 55 19.37 16.83 -0.86
C PHE A 55 18.25 17.82 -0.50
N SER A 56 17.99 18.78 -1.38
CA SER A 56 16.93 19.79 -1.18
C SER A 56 15.53 19.25 -1.45
N ALA A 57 15.42 18.20 -2.26
CA ALA A 57 14.16 17.59 -2.66
C ALA A 57 14.34 16.11 -3.00
N TYR A 58 13.27 15.36 -2.83
CA TYR A 58 13.10 13.96 -3.21
C TYR A 58 11.77 13.82 -3.93
N LYS A 59 11.74 12.97 -4.95
CA LYS A 59 10.52 12.52 -5.60
C LYS A 59 10.24 11.09 -5.16
N CYS A 60 9.10 10.88 -4.53
CA CYS A 60 8.63 9.57 -4.14
C CYS A 60 7.53 9.12 -5.08
N THR A 61 7.64 7.89 -5.55
CA THR A 61 6.65 7.25 -6.40
C THR A 61 6.21 5.94 -5.75
N ILE A 62 4.90 5.73 -5.67
CA ILE A 62 4.30 4.44 -5.34
C ILE A 62 3.52 3.96 -6.57
N MET A 63 3.72 2.71 -6.94
CA MET A 63 2.98 2.08 -8.04
C MET A 63 2.58 0.64 -7.73
N ASP A 64 1.37 0.27 -8.12
CA ASP A 64 0.87 -1.12 -8.15
C ASP A 64 1.16 -1.75 -9.53
N ARG A 65 1.05 -3.07 -9.63
CA ARG A 65 1.17 -3.83 -10.90
C ARG A 65 0.19 -3.37 -11.98
N ASP A 66 -0.95 -2.80 -11.60
CA ASP A 66 -1.97 -2.29 -12.54
C ASP A 66 -1.69 -0.86 -13.01
N MET A 67 -0.47 -0.35 -12.77
CA MET A 67 0.06 0.92 -13.31
C MET A 67 -0.64 2.19 -12.77
N GLU A 68 -1.34 2.11 -11.64
CA GLU A 68 -1.68 3.31 -10.87
C GLU A 68 -0.40 3.86 -10.23
N VAL A 69 -0.01 5.08 -10.63
CA VAL A 69 1.20 5.75 -10.18
C VAL A 69 0.83 6.99 -9.39
N ILE A 70 1.31 7.08 -8.15
CA ILE A 70 1.19 8.29 -7.34
C ILE A 70 2.59 8.82 -7.10
N GLU A 71 2.80 10.08 -7.48
CA GLU A 71 4.06 10.78 -7.31
C GLU A 71 3.91 11.93 -6.31
N LYS A 72 4.95 12.16 -5.52
CA LYS A 72 4.98 13.26 -4.55
C LYS A 72 6.39 13.80 -4.40
N GLU A 73 6.53 15.12 -4.44
CA GLU A 73 7.79 15.79 -4.12
C GLU A 73 7.81 16.22 -2.66
N VAL A 74 8.91 15.95 -1.96
CA VAL A 74 9.13 16.30 -0.55
C VAL A 74 10.54 16.83 -0.32
N ASN A 75 10.72 17.62 0.73
CA ASN A 75 12.02 18.17 1.15
C ASN A 75 12.60 17.48 2.39
N SER A 76 11.99 16.37 2.83
CA SER A 76 12.37 15.62 4.04
C SER A 76 12.36 14.12 3.75
N PRO A 77 13.04 13.29 4.55
CA PRO A 77 13.17 11.86 4.30
C PRO A 77 11.91 11.05 4.69
N LEU A 78 10.73 11.61 4.40
CA LEU A 78 9.44 11.04 4.72
C LEU A 78 8.43 11.38 3.62
N CYS A 79 7.83 10.35 3.05
CA CYS A 79 6.74 10.46 2.09
C CYS A 79 5.47 9.85 2.69
N ARG A 80 4.45 10.70 2.84
CA ARG A 80 3.11 10.31 3.24
C ARG A 80 2.21 10.25 2.02
N PHE A 81 1.67 9.08 1.74
CA PHE A 81 0.70 8.89 0.66
C PHE A 81 -0.73 9.00 1.21
N PRO A 82 -1.65 9.63 0.46
CA PRO A 82 -3.05 9.72 0.88
C PRO A 82 -3.67 8.33 1.04
N MET A 83 -4.20 8.04 2.22
CA MET A 83 -4.81 6.77 2.56
C MET A 83 -6.12 6.51 1.78
N GLU A 84 -6.77 7.58 1.33
CA GLU A 84 -8.02 7.56 0.55
C GLU A 84 -7.85 6.96 -0.85
N LEU A 85 -6.61 6.90 -1.36
CA LEU A 85 -6.29 6.33 -2.66
C LEU A 85 -5.99 4.83 -2.46
N TYR A 86 -7.02 4.04 -2.77
CA TYR A 86 -7.23 2.60 -2.62
C TYR A 86 -6.10 1.66 -3.07
N MET A 87 -4.87 1.81 -2.59
CA MET A 87 -3.75 0.97 -2.98
C MET A 87 -3.87 -0.43 -2.33
N PRO A 88 -4.06 -1.49 -3.14
CA PRO A 88 -4.31 -2.82 -2.61
C PRO A 88 -3.02 -3.45 -2.07
N LEU A 89 -2.76 -3.35 -0.76
CA LEU A 89 -1.61 -3.95 -0.07
C LEU A 89 -1.46 -5.48 -0.26
N HIS A 90 -2.52 -6.16 -0.67
CA HIS A 90 -2.48 -7.61 -0.98
C HIS A 90 -1.85 -7.90 -2.34
N LYS A 91 -1.51 -6.86 -3.11
CA LYS A 91 -0.71 -6.94 -4.32
C LYS A 91 0.72 -6.46 -4.06
N VAL A 92 1.57 -6.66 -5.06
CA VAL A 92 2.95 -6.18 -5.03
C VAL A 92 2.97 -4.67 -5.25
N LEU A 93 3.53 -3.93 -4.32
CA LEU A 93 3.72 -2.48 -4.43
C LEU A 93 5.20 -2.16 -4.63
N LEU A 94 5.47 -1.25 -5.55
CA LEU A 94 6.81 -0.74 -5.80
C LEU A 94 6.90 0.71 -5.33
N PHE A 95 7.83 0.96 -4.42
CA PHE A 95 8.22 2.29 -3.96
C PHE A 95 9.52 2.69 -4.63
N ILE A 96 9.58 3.91 -5.15
CA ILE A 96 10.75 4.50 -5.78
C ILE A 96 11.01 5.84 -5.13
N ILE A 97 12.26 6.09 -4.77
CA ILE A 97 12.74 7.41 -4.36
C ILE A 97 13.75 7.85 -5.40
N GLU A 98 13.58 9.07 -5.93
CA GLU A 98 14.48 9.70 -6.87
C GLU A 98 14.91 11.06 -6.33
N VAL A 99 16.15 11.46 -6.59
CA VAL A 99 16.62 12.82 -6.31
C VAL A 99 16.56 13.62 -7.63
N PRO A 100 15.74 14.68 -7.72
CA PRO A 100 15.57 15.45 -8.94
C PRO A 100 16.90 15.95 -9.51
N LYS A 101 17.03 15.93 -10.85
CA LYS A 101 18.23 16.38 -11.59
C LYS A 101 19.51 15.60 -11.27
N THR A 102 19.39 14.39 -10.73
CA THR A 102 20.52 13.47 -10.52
C THR A 102 20.17 12.08 -11.04
N ASN A 103 21.15 11.17 -11.06
CA ASN A 103 20.94 9.75 -11.36
C ASN A 103 20.69 8.90 -10.09
N ILE A 104 20.42 9.54 -8.96
CA ILE A 104 20.25 8.84 -7.68
C ILE A 104 18.82 8.37 -7.56
N SER A 105 18.64 7.05 -7.53
CA SER A 105 17.36 6.43 -7.23
C SER A 105 17.52 5.26 -6.25
N LYS A 106 16.42 4.90 -5.59
CA LYS A 106 16.35 3.69 -4.77
C LYS A 106 14.97 3.08 -4.91
N LYS A 107 14.93 1.75 -5.04
CA LYS A 107 13.70 0.98 -5.23
C LYS A 107 13.49 0.03 -4.06
N CYS A 108 12.24 -0.05 -3.62
CA CYS A 108 11.82 -0.91 -2.54
C CYS A 108 10.51 -1.61 -2.93
N THR A 109 10.54 -2.93 -2.99
CA THR A 109 9.38 -3.75 -3.33
C THR A 109 8.75 -4.26 -2.05
N PHE A 110 7.48 -3.96 -1.86
CA PHE A 110 6.65 -4.55 -0.81
C PHE A 110 5.94 -5.78 -1.35
N LEU A 111 6.26 -6.94 -0.76
CA LEU A 111 5.70 -8.23 -1.12
C LEU A 111 4.73 -8.69 -0.03
N PRO A 112 3.48 -9.04 -0.41
CA PRO A 112 2.60 -9.74 0.52
C PRO A 112 3.21 -11.11 0.82
N GLY A 113 3.46 -11.42 2.09
CA GLY A 113 3.94 -12.75 2.48
C GLY A 113 2.84 -13.81 2.39
N GLY A 114 3.23 -15.08 2.55
CA GLY A 114 2.33 -16.24 2.52
C GLY A 114 2.43 -17.06 1.24
N MET A 115 1.79 -18.23 1.24
CA MET A 115 1.84 -19.17 0.11
C MET A 115 1.00 -18.67 -1.07
N ASN A 116 1.50 -18.83 -2.29
CA ASN A 116 0.79 -18.42 -3.51
C ASN A 116 -0.57 -19.13 -3.63
N GLY A 117 -1.64 -18.36 -3.78
CA GLY A 117 -3.02 -18.90 -3.85
C GLY A 117 -3.65 -19.26 -2.50
N SER A 118 -3.01 -18.92 -1.37
CA SER A 118 -3.63 -19.07 -0.03
C SER A 118 -4.49 -17.88 0.39
N ALA A 119 -4.36 -16.73 -0.29
CA ALA A 119 -5.18 -15.55 -0.05
C ALA A 119 -6.62 -15.79 -0.50
N ILE A 120 -7.56 -15.07 0.12
CA ILE A 120 -8.97 -15.15 -0.27
C ILE A 120 -9.19 -14.73 -1.74
N GLU A 121 -10.21 -15.28 -2.37
CA GLU A 121 -10.62 -14.96 -3.74
C GLU A 121 -12.04 -14.40 -3.75
N ASN A 122 -12.42 -13.69 -4.83
CA ASN A 122 -13.77 -13.16 -5.04
C ASN A 122 -14.31 -12.33 -3.85
N PHE A 123 -13.45 -11.48 -3.29
CA PHE A 123 -13.82 -10.55 -2.23
C PHE A 123 -14.81 -9.49 -2.76
N SER A 124 -15.97 -9.38 -2.11
CA SER A 124 -16.98 -8.37 -2.44
C SER A 124 -17.66 -7.87 -1.17
N CYS A 125 -18.00 -6.58 -1.14
CA CYS A 125 -18.82 -5.99 -0.09
C CYS A 125 -20.01 -5.25 -0.70
N VAL A 126 -21.15 -5.33 -0.02
CA VAL A 126 -22.37 -4.61 -0.38
C VAL A 126 -22.86 -3.83 0.83
N ILE A 127 -23.05 -2.53 0.66
CA ILE A 127 -23.69 -1.67 1.66
C ILE A 127 -25.19 -1.68 1.41
N TYR A 128 -25.97 -1.91 2.46
CA TYR A 128 -27.44 -1.90 2.43
C TYR A 128 -27.97 -1.21 3.69
N ASN A 129 -29.21 -0.72 3.63
CA ASN A 129 -29.83 0.01 4.73
C ASN A 129 -28.95 1.14 5.30
N ILE A 130 -28.27 1.87 4.41
CA ILE A 130 -27.46 3.08 4.66
C ILE A 130 -26.16 2.85 5.47
N PHE A 131 -26.14 1.92 6.44
CA PHE A 131 -25.01 1.72 7.35
C PHE A 131 -24.59 0.26 7.55
N LEU A 132 -25.31 -0.72 6.99
CA LEU A 132 -24.94 -2.13 7.10
C LEU A 132 -24.07 -2.52 5.91
N MET A 133 -23.00 -3.27 6.15
CA MET A 133 -22.13 -3.80 5.11
C MET A 133 -22.02 -5.31 5.26
N ASN A 134 -22.32 -6.06 4.20
CA ASN A 134 -22.05 -7.48 4.12
C ASN A 134 -20.86 -7.71 3.19
N CYS A 135 -19.89 -8.51 3.62
CA CYS A 135 -18.76 -8.88 2.78
C CYS A 135 -18.68 -10.40 2.63
N THR A 136 -18.45 -10.85 1.41
CA THR A 136 -18.31 -12.26 1.04
C THR A 136 -16.97 -12.50 0.39
N TRP A 137 -16.41 -13.69 0.60
CA TRP A 137 -15.17 -14.14 -0.04
C TRP A 137 -15.15 -15.66 -0.16
N GLN A 138 -14.26 -16.15 -1.00
CA GLN A 138 -13.91 -17.55 -1.13
C GLN A 138 -12.55 -17.82 -0.50
N ALA A 139 -12.37 -19.01 0.06
CA ALA A 139 -11.06 -19.46 0.51
C ALA A 139 -10.10 -19.55 -0.70
N GLY A 140 -8.82 -19.30 -0.45
CA GLY A 140 -7.79 -19.44 -1.48
C GLY A 140 -7.67 -20.88 -1.96
N ARG A 141 -7.47 -21.08 -3.27
CA ARG A 141 -7.42 -22.42 -3.87
C ARG A 141 -6.32 -23.33 -3.30
N HIS A 142 -5.27 -22.73 -2.74
CA HIS A 142 -4.16 -23.47 -2.10
C HIS A 142 -4.11 -23.24 -0.60
N ALA A 143 -5.16 -22.71 0.03
CA ALA A 143 -5.17 -22.56 1.47
C ALA A 143 -5.26 -23.94 2.16
N PRO A 144 -4.42 -24.23 3.16
CA PRO A 144 -4.58 -25.38 4.04
C PRO A 144 -5.98 -25.44 4.66
N ALA A 145 -6.48 -26.65 4.96
CA ALA A 145 -7.84 -26.87 5.47
C ALA A 145 -8.07 -26.22 6.85
N ASP A 146 -7.02 -26.02 7.63
CA ASP A 146 -7.02 -25.37 8.94
C ASP A 146 -6.84 -23.83 8.87
N THR A 147 -6.79 -23.25 7.67
CA THR A 147 -6.64 -21.80 7.49
C THR A 147 -7.86 -21.05 8.01
N GLN A 148 -7.61 -20.03 8.84
CA GLN A 148 -8.62 -19.08 9.28
C GLN A 148 -8.36 -17.69 8.69
N TYR A 149 -9.43 -17.04 8.23
CA TYR A 149 -9.38 -15.70 7.65
C TYR A 149 -10.03 -14.68 8.57
N PHE A 150 -9.40 -13.51 8.70
CA PHE A 150 -9.90 -12.41 9.51
C PHE A 150 -10.12 -11.18 8.65
N LEU A 151 -11.25 -10.51 8.85
CA LEU A 151 -11.58 -9.29 8.15
C LEU A 151 -11.30 -8.07 9.03
N TYR A 152 -10.50 -7.14 8.52
CA TYR A 152 -10.22 -5.88 9.17
C TYR A 152 -10.76 -4.72 8.33
N TRP A 153 -11.28 -3.71 9.02
CA TRP A 153 -11.71 -2.46 8.42
C TRP A 153 -11.05 -1.31 9.18
N GLN A 154 -10.63 -0.28 8.46
CA GLN A 154 -10.04 0.92 9.02
C GLN A 154 -10.83 2.10 8.48
N ASN A 155 -11.37 2.92 9.39
CA ASN A 155 -11.97 4.17 8.98
C ASN A 155 -10.87 5.14 8.54
N PRO A 156 -10.91 5.67 7.30
CA PRO A 156 -10.13 6.86 6.99
C PRO A 156 -10.63 7.97 7.93
N ARG A 157 -9.69 8.61 8.64
CA ARG A 157 -9.97 9.75 9.52
C ARG A 157 -9.93 11.04 8.73
#